data_AF-A8V2D8-F1
#
_entry.id   AF-A8V2D8-F1
#
_cell.length_a   1.000
_cell.length_b   1.000
_cell.length_c   1.000
_cell.angle_alpha   90.00
_cell.angle_beta   90.00
_cell.angle_gamma   90.00
#
_symmetry.space_group_name_H-M   'P 1'
#
loop_
_entity.id
_entity.type
_entity.pdbx_description
1 polymer ?
#
loop_
_entity_poly.entity_id
_entity_poly.type
_entity_poly.pdbx_seq_one_letter_code
_entity_poly.pdbx_strand_id
1 'polypeptide(L)' 'MEKKEKLYEGKAKIIYATDEPDKVIMEFKDSATAFDAI' A
#
# COMPACT_ATOMS: atom_id res chain seq x y z
N MET A 1 3.77 12.65 -9.59
CA MET A 1 3.59 11.74 -8.44
C MET A 1 4.62 10.64 -8.53
N GLU A 2 5.64 10.75 -7.70
CA GLU A 2 6.69 9.75 -7.57
C GLU A 2 6.42 8.89 -6.34
N LYS A 3 6.66 7.58 -6.44
CA LYS A 3 6.58 6.66 -5.31
C LYS A 3 7.80 6.86 -4.41
N LYS A 4 7.59 7.21 -3.14
CA LYS A 4 8.65 7.39 -2.13
C LYS A 4 8.67 6.24 -1.13
N GLU A 5 8.87 6.53 0.16
CA GLU A 5 8.93 5.51 1.21
C GLU A 5 7.63 4.70 1.29
N LYS A 6 7.78 3.44 1.65
CA LYS A 6 6.67 2.55 1.98
C LYS A 6 6.21 2.88 3.40
N LEU A 7 4.99 3.37 3.51
CA LEU A 7 4.40 3.77 4.79
C LEU A 7 3.76 2.58 5.50
N TYR A 8 3.08 1.71 4.75
CA TYR A 8 2.34 0.60 5.31
C TYR A 8 2.17 -0.53 4.28
N GLU A 9 2.09 -1.76 4.77
CA GLU A 9 1.73 -2.92 3.97
C GLU A 9 0.68 -3.76 4.70
N GLY A 10 -0.44 -3.95 4.03
CA GLY A 10 -1.51 -4.86 4.47
C GLY A 10 -1.60 -6.09 3.60
N LYS A 11 -2.64 -6.88 3.83
CA LYS A 11 -2.89 -8.17 3.17
C LYS A 11 -3.00 -8.05 1.64
N ALA A 12 -3.65 -7.00 1.15
CA ALA A 12 -3.94 -6.83 -0.28
C ALA A 12 -3.33 -5.55 -0.90
N LYS A 13 -2.73 -4.67 -0.09
CA LYS A 13 -2.31 -3.34 -0.54
C LYS A 13 -1.00 -2.90 0.10
N ILE A 14 -0.25 -2.07 -0.62
CA ILE A 14 0.91 -1.35 -0.10
C ILE A 14 0.67 0.15 -0.29
N ILE A 15 0.95 0.94 0.76
CA ILE A 15 0.82 2.39 0.76
C ILE A 15 2.20 3.03 0.73
N TYR A 16 2.38 3.98 -0.19
CA TYR A 16 3.61 4.73 -0.34
C TYR A 16 3.36 6.24 -0.19
N ALA A 17 4.32 6.92 0.40
CA ALA A 17 4.37 8.37 0.43
C ALA A 17 4.57 8.93 -0.99
N THR A 18 4.19 10.19 -1.16
CA THR A 18 4.43 10.96 -2.39
C THR A 18 5.13 12.27 -2.07
N ASP A 19 5.39 13.07 -3.09
CA ASP A 19 5.84 14.45 -2.99
C ASP A 19 4.78 15.42 -2.46
N GLU A 20 3.49 15.06 -2.54
CA GLU A 20 2.39 15.83 -1.97
C GLU A 20 1.96 15.24 -0.62
N PRO A 21 2.03 16.00 0.50
CA PRO A 21 1.84 15.45 1.84
C PRO A 21 0.44 14.87 2.10
N ASP A 22 -0.57 15.36 1.37
CA ASP A 22 -1.96 14.94 1.54
C ASP A 22 -2.38 13.81 0.57
N LYS A 23 -1.42 13.23 -0.16
CA LYS A 23 -1.68 12.18 -1.16
C LYS A 23 -0.77 10.98 -0.98
N VAL A 24 -1.31 9.80 -1.29
CA VAL A 24 -0.61 8.52 -1.21
C VAL A 24 -0.76 7.74 -2.52
N ILE A 25 0.23 6.90 -2.82
CA ILE A 25 0.13 5.89 -3.87
C ILE A 25 -0.25 4.56 -3.23
N MET A 26 -1.31 3.94 -3.74
CA MET A 26 -1.81 2.64 -3.30
C MET A 26 -1.55 1.60 -4.39
N GLU A 27 -0.74 0.59 -4.06
CA GLU A 27 -0.50 -0.56 -4.94
C GLU A 27 -1.38 -1.73 -4.52
N PHE A 28 -2.11 -2.29 -5.49
CA PHE A 28 -2.90 -3.50 -5.30
C PHE A 28 -2.02 -4.71 -5.56
N LYS A 29 -1.93 -5.58 -4.56
CA LYS A 29 -1.25 -6.87 -4.68
C LYS A 29 -2.16 -7.84 -5.41
N ASP A 30 -1.55 -8.78 -6.12
CA ASP A 30 -2.24 -9.96 -6.64
C ASP A 30 -2.41 -11.05 -5.56
N SER A 31 -2.66 -10.62 -4.31
CA SER A 31 -2.81 -11.50 -3.17
C SER A 31 -4.22 -11.41 -2.60
N ALA A 32 -4.89 -12.55 -2.53
CA ALA A 32 -6.17 -12.71 -1.86
C ALA A 32 -5.98 -13.54 -0.59
N THR A 33 -6.58 -13.10 0.51
CA THR A 33 -6.52 -13.80 1.80
C THR A 33 -7.94 -14.05 2.31
N ALA A 34 -8.18 -15.23 2.88
CA ALA A 34 -9.44 -15.58 3.54
C ALA A 34 -9.22 -15.90 5.03
N PHE A 35 -10.29 -15.81 5.83
CA PHE A 35 -10.28 -16.00 7.28
C PHE A 35 -9.25 -15.07 7.98
N ASP A 36 -8.56 -15.56 9.02
CA ASP A 36 -7.60 -14.76 9.78
C ASP A 36 -6.34 -14.40 8.99
N ALA A 37 -6.15 -14.97 7.80
CA ALA A 37 -4.94 -14.87 7.00
C ALA A 37 -3.66 -15.16 7.81
N ILE A 38 -3.73 -16.17 8.69
CA ILE A 38 -2.56 -16.76 9.35
C ILE A 38 -1.62 -17.30 8.28
#